data_AF-A0A2E0FKA4-F1
#
_entry.id   AF-A0A2E0FKA4-F1
#
_cell.length_a   1.000
_cell.length_b   1.000
_cell.length_c   1.000
_cell.angle_alpha   90.00
_cell.angle_beta   90.00
_cell.angle_gamma   90.00
#
_symmetry.space_group_name_H-M   'P 1'
#
loop_
_entity.id
_entity.type
_entity.pdbx_description
1 polymer ?
#
loop_
_entity_poly.entity_id
_entity_poly.type
_entity_poly.pdbx_seq_one_letter_code
_entity_poly.pdbx_strand_id
1 'polypeptide(L)'
;MTEEKKDYANFLQQSLNLKDIREQRNKEISKDSLFKSCKKKIQTTMIGALSTLEESFGFLWGFEGPEDELTKEQEHLKEIYEEARAKILDRGNTQIRNLESEFAGFEITKKRYKYTIPVKSPNSLEGEKNDG
;
A
#
# COMPACT_ATOMS: atom_id res chain seq x y z
N MET A 1 -20.34 -34.87 -36.89
CA MET A 1 -18.99 -34.28 -36.96
C MET A 1 -18.97 -32.79 -36.56
N THR A 2 -19.88 -32.36 -35.68
CA THR A 2 -20.15 -30.94 -35.38
C THR A 2 -20.31 -30.63 -33.89
N GLU A 3 -20.57 -31.63 -33.04
CA GLU A 3 -20.69 -31.46 -31.58
C GLU A 3 -19.34 -31.39 -30.87
N GLU A 4 -18.40 -32.32 -31.13
CA GLU A 4 -17.08 -32.31 -30.50
C GLU A 4 -16.27 -31.02 -30.76
N LYS A 5 -16.41 -30.45 -31.96
CA LYS A 5 -15.79 -29.16 -32.31
C LYS A 5 -16.42 -27.98 -31.54
N LYS A 6 -17.71 -28.05 -31.24
CA LYS A 6 -18.41 -27.06 -30.42
C LYS A 6 -18.03 -27.17 -28.94
N ASP A 7 -17.89 -28.39 -28.42
CA ASP A 7 -17.47 -28.63 -27.03
C ASP A 7 -16.04 -28.17 -26.79
N TYR A 8 -15.13 -28.44 -27.73
CA TYR A 8 -13.76 -27.92 -27.65
C TYR A 8 -13.69 -26.39 -27.71
N ALA A 9 -14.50 -25.76 -28.57
CA ALA A 9 -14.60 -24.30 -28.63
C ALA A 9 -15.15 -23.71 -27.33
N ASN A 10 -16.17 -24.34 -26.73
CA ASN A 10 -16.72 -23.94 -25.43
C ASN A 10 -15.71 -24.07 -24.29
N PHE A 11 -14.94 -25.17 -24.25
CA PHE A 11 -13.89 -25.36 -23.26
C PHE A 11 -12.77 -24.31 -23.40
N LEU A 12 -12.35 -24.01 -24.63
CA LEU A 12 -11.37 -22.95 -24.89
C LEU A 12 -11.89 -21.58 -24.44
N GLN A 13 -13.14 -21.23 -24.78
CA GLN A 13 -13.79 -20.00 -24.33
C GLN A 13 -13.83 -19.91 -22.80
N GLN A 14 -14.20 -21.00 -22.12
CA GLN A 14 -14.20 -21.06 -20.67
C GLN A 14 -12.79 -20.86 -20.09
N SER A 15 -11.77 -21.45 -20.70
CA SER A 15 -10.38 -21.29 -20.25
C SER A 15 -9.83 -19.88 -20.44
N LEU A 16 -10.22 -19.19 -21.52
CA LEU A 16 -9.85 -17.80 -21.79
C LEU A 16 -10.53 -16.86 -20.81
N ASN A 17 -11.84 -17.02 -20.61
CA ASN A 17 -12.61 -16.27 -19.60
C ASN A 17 -11.99 -16.42 -18.20
N LEU A 18 -11.56 -17.62 -17.81
CA LEU A 18 -10.89 -17.85 -16.53
C LEU A 18 -9.53 -17.14 -16.42
N LYS A 19 -8.79 -16.98 -17.52
CA LYS A 19 -7.53 -16.21 -17.52
C LYS A 19 -7.81 -14.72 -17.38
N ASP A 20 -8.78 -14.20 -18.12
CA ASP A 20 -9.14 -12.78 -18.10
C ASP A 20 -9.65 -12.35 -16.71
N ILE A 21 -10.53 -13.18 -16.11
CA ILE A 21 -11.01 -12.96 -14.72
C ILE A 21 -9.85 -12.96 -13.72
N ARG A 22 -8.87 -13.85 -13.88
CA ARG A 22 -7.69 -13.89 -13.01
C ARG A 22 -6.82 -12.66 -13.20
N GLU A 23 -6.68 -12.17 -14.42
CA GLU A 23 -5.88 -10.97 -14.71
C GLU A 23 -6.54 -9.71 -14.14
N GLN A 24 -7.85 -9.53 -14.35
CA GLN A 24 -8.64 -8.44 -13.77
C GLN A 24 -8.57 -8.44 -12.25
N ARG A 25 -8.78 -9.61 -11.61
CA ARG A 25 -8.65 -9.74 -10.16
C ARG A 25 -7.24 -9.38 -9.68
N ASN A 26 -6.20 -9.79 -10.39
CA ASN A 26 -4.82 -9.45 -10.03
C ASN A 26 -4.54 -7.95 -10.14
N LYS A 27 -5.13 -7.27 -11.11
CA LYS A 27 -5.04 -5.81 -11.29
C LYS A 27 -5.72 -5.08 -10.13
N GLU A 28 -6.95 -5.46 -9.79
CA GLU A 28 -7.69 -4.91 -8.64
C GLU A 28 -6.92 -5.09 -7.33
N ILE A 29 -6.45 -6.30 -7.03
CA ILE A 29 -5.66 -6.59 -5.83
C ILE A 29 -4.37 -5.76 -5.78
N SER A 30 -3.71 -5.60 -6.93
CA SER A 30 -2.46 -4.82 -7.03
C SER A 30 -2.72 -3.34 -6.73
N LYS A 31 -3.79 -2.79 -7.30
CA LYS A 31 -4.25 -1.41 -7.08
C LYS A 31 -4.61 -1.19 -5.61
N ASP A 32 -5.43 -2.05 -5.02
CA ASP A 32 -5.85 -1.95 -3.62
C ASP A 32 -4.66 -2.04 -2.66
N SER A 33 -3.71 -2.94 -2.94
CA SER A 33 -2.51 -3.10 -2.12
C SER A 33 -1.63 -1.85 -2.16
N LEU A 34 -1.45 -1.25 -3.34
CA LEU A 34 -0.67 -0.02 -3.49
C LEU A 34 -1.39 1.15 -2.82
N PHE A 35 -2.70 1.31 -3.05
CA PHE A 35 -3.51 2.35 -2.43
C PHE A 35 -3.46 2.28 -0.90
N LYS A 36 -3.61 1.09 -0.31
CA LYS A 36 -3.45 0.88 1.14
C LYS A 36 -2.07 1.29 1.64
N SER A 37 -1.01 1.02 0.88
CA SER A 37 0.35 1.44 1.25
C SER A 37 0.53 2.96 1.20
N CYS A 38 0.06 3.61 0.14
CA CYS A 38 0.12 5.06 -0.01
C CYS A 38 -0.70 5.78 1.07
N LYS A 39 -1.94 5.33 1.33
CA LYS A 39 -2.79 5.86 2.41
C LYS A 39 -2.07 5.83 3.75
N LYS A 40 -1.46 4.69 4.10
CA LYS A 40 -0.70 4.55 5.36
C LYS A 40 0.48 5.53 5.41
N LYS A 41 1.25 5.69 4.33
CA LYS A 41 2.38 6.62 4.30
C LYS A 41 1.94 8.06 4.54
N ILE A 42 0.87 8.52 3.88
CA ILE A 42 0.31 9.86 4.09
C ILE A 42 -0.14 10.03 5.55
N GLN A 43 -0.87 9.05 6.10
CA GLN A 43 -1.31 9.08 7.49
C GLN A 43 -0.12 9.13 8.47
N THR A 44 0.92 8.32 8.26
CA THR A 44 2.11 8.30 9.10
C THR A 44 2.87 9.63 9.02
N THR A 45 3.02 10.23 7.84
CA THR A 45 3.66 11.55 7.70
C THR A 45 2.85 12.65 8.38
N MET A 46 1.52 12.61 8.27
CA MET A 46 0.63 13.58 8.91
C MET A 46 0.70 13.49 10.44
N ILE A 47 0.61 12.29 11.00
CA ILE A 47 0.72 12.06 12.45
C ILE A 47 2.14 12.39 12.93
N GLY A 48 3.17 12.01 12.17
CA GLY A 48 4.56 12.34 12.49
C GLY A 48 4.81 13.84 12.51
N ALA A 49 4.26 14.60 11.56
CA ALA A 49 4.37 16.06 11.55
C ALA A 49 3.70 16.70 12.77
N LEU A 50 2.55 16.18 13.22
CA LEU A 50 1.90 16.62 14.46
C LEU A 50 2.74 16.27 15.69
N SER A 51 3.27 15.05 15.77
CA SER A 51 4.18 14.63 16.86
C SER A 51 5.40 15.55 16.97
N THR A 52 6.02 15.90 15.84
CA THR A 52 7.15 16.83 15.84
C THR A 52 6.76 18.23 16.30
N LEU A 53 5.55 18.71 15.98
CA LEU A 53 5.04 19.98 16.49
C LEU A 53 4.76 19.93 18.00
N GLU A 54 4.20 18.82 18.49
CA GLU A 54 3.95 18.60 19.92
C GLU A 54 5.27 18.52 20.70
N GLU A 55 6.27 17.82 20.19
CA GLU A 55 7.60 17.74 20.82
C GLU A 55 8.34 19.10 20.82
N SER A 56 8.23 19.88 19.74
CA SER A 56 8.97 21.15 19.61
C SER A 56 8.28 22.35 20.25
N PHE A 57 6.94 22.40 20.20
CA PHE A 57 6.14 23.54 20.64
C PHE A 57 5.18 23.20 21.79
N GLY A 58 5.07 21.94 22.20
CA GLY A 58 4.13 21.49 23.25
C GLY A 58 4.32 22.19 24.59
N PHE A 59 5.52 22.69 24.89
CA PHE A 59 5.77 23.50 26.08
C PHE A 59 4.92 24.79 26.13
N LEU A 60 4.50 25.33 24.97
CA LEU A 60 3.72 26.57 24.88
C LEU A 60 2.30 26.44 25.41
N TRP A 61 1.72 25.24 25.38
CA TRP A 61 0.37 24.97 25.87
C TRP A 61 0.33 23.86 26.93
N GLY A 62 1.46 23.60 27.57
CA GLY A 62 1.56 22.66 28.69
C GLY A 62 1.33 21.20 28.32
N PHE A 63 1.74 20.78 27.12
CA PHE A 63 1.57 19.40 26.64
C PHE A 63 2.23 18.34 27.55
N GLU A 64 3.32 18.69 28.24
CA GLU A 64 4.04 17.82 29.17
C GLU A 64 3.76 18.12 30.65
N GLY A 65 2.89 19.11 30.95
CA GLY A 65 2.61 19.58 32.31
C GLY A 65 1.29 19.05 32.90
N PRO A 66 1.09 19.16 34.22
CA PRO A 66 -0.19 18.87 34.85
C PRO A 66 -1.28 19.83 34.33
N GLU A 67 -2.41 19.27 33.88
CA GLU A 67 -3.53 20.02 33.28
C GLU A 67 -4.15 21.06 34.23
N ASP A 68 -3.94 20.91 35.54
CA ASP A 68 -4.48 21.79 36.60
C ASP A 68 -3.75 23.14 36.74
N GLU A 69 -2.62 23.36 36.05
CA GLU A 69 -1.84 24.62 36.11
C GLU A 69 -1.79 25.38 34.78
N LEU A 70 -2.72 25.12 33.85
CA LEU A 70 -2.75 25.85 32.59
C LEU A 70 -3.18 27.32 32.80
N THR A 71 -2.30 28.25 32.45
CA THR A 71 -2.65 29.67 32.40
C THR A 71 -3.67 29.94 31.30
N LYS A 72 -4.49 30.98 31.44
CA LYS A 72 -5.48 31.39 30.40
C LYS A 72 -4.86 31.61 29.03
N GLU A 73 -3.59 32.03 28.98
CA GLU A 73 -2.85 32.21 27.73
C GLU A 73 -2.48 30.85 27.09
N GLN A 74 -2.08 29.87 27.89
CA GLN A 74 -1.82 28.50 27.42
C GLN A 74 -3.09 27.80 26.95
N GLU A 75 -4.24 28.06 27.57
CA GLU A 75 -5.55 27.55 27.12
C GLU A 75 -5.92 28.08 25.73
N HIS A 76 -5.71 29.39 25.49
CA HIS A 76 -5.92 29.98 24.17
C HIS A 76 -4.97 29.42 23.11
N LEU A 77 -3.69 29.20 23.46
CA LEU A 77 -2.72 28.57 22.56
C LEU A 77 -3.07 27.10 22.26
N LYS A 78 -3.59 26.36 23.26
CA LYS A 78 -4.10 24.99 23.07
C LYS A 78 -5.26 24.98 22.08
N GLU A 79 -6.18 25.94 22.16
CA GLU A 79 -7.31 26.06 21.23
C GLU A 79 -6.84 26.34 19.79
N ILE A 80 -5.88 27.26 19.60
CA ILE A 80 -5.28 27.52 18.29
C ILE A 80 -4.58 26.28 17.74
N TYR A 81 -3.86 25.54 18.59
CA TYR A 81 -3.20 24.30 18.21
C TYR A 81 -4.21 23.22 17.79
N GLU A 82 -5.28 23.01 18.56
CA GLU A 82 -6.37 22.09 18.24
C GLU A 82 -7.03 22.44 16.90
N GLU A 83 -7.29 23.72 16.63
CA GLU A 83 -7.82 24.17 15.34
C GLU A 83 -6.84 23.89 14.19
N ALA A 84 -5.55 24.17 14.39
CA ALA A 84 -4.51 23.89 13.40
C ALA A 84 -4.39 22.39 13.13
N ARG A 85 -4.42 21.57 14.19
CA ARG A 85 -4.40 20.10 14.13
C ARG A 85 -5.59 19.57 13.33
N ALA A 86 -6.80 20.07 13.60
CA ALA A 86 -7.99 19.70 12.85
C ALA A 86 -7.85 20.04 11.34
N LYS A 87 -7.33 21.23 11.02
CA LYS A 87 -7.07 21.66 9.63
C LYS A 87 -6.04 20.76 8.93
N ILE A 88 -4.97 20.36 9.62
CA ILE A 88 -3.95 19.45 9.09
C ILE A 88 -4.56 18.07 8.79
N LEU A 89 -5.34 17.53 9.73
CA LEU A 89 -6.03 16.25 9.57
C LEU A 89 -7.02 16.26 8.41
N ASP A 90 -7.82 17.31 8.29
CA ASP A 90 -8.83 17.43 7.23
C ASP A 90 -8.19 17.57 5.83
N ARG A 91 -7.10 18.34 5.73
CA ARG A 91 -6.30 18.42 4.50
C ARG A 91 -5.71 17.06 4.13
N GLY A 92 -5.13 16.34 5.09
CA GLY A 92 -4.59 15.00 4.86
C GLY A 92 -5.67 14.01 4.38
N ASN A 93 -6.85 14.04 4.98
CA ASN A 93 -7.99 13.21 4.56
C ASN A 93 -8.48 13.58 3.16
N THR A 94 -8.51 14.87 2.82
CA THR A 94 -8.85 15.34 1.47
C THR A 94 -7.86 14.83 0.44
N GLN A 95 -6.55 14.87 0.74
CA GLN A 95 -5.52 14.32 -0.16
C GLN A 95 -5.66 12.81 -0.36
N ILE A 96 -6.06 12.06 0.68
CA ILE A 96 -6.33 10.62 0.56
C ILE A 96 -7.50 10.36 -0.40
N ARG A 97 -8.57 11.17 -0.35
CA ARG A 97 -9.73 11.06 -1.27
C ARG A 97 -9.36 11.40 -2.72
N ASN A 98 -8.53 12.43 -2.90
CA ASN A 98 -8.01 12.79 -4.23
C ASN A 98 -7.17 11.65 -4.80
N LEU A 99 -6.27 11.08 -3.98
CA LEU A 99 -5.47 9.93 -4.37
C LEU A 99 -6.33 8.72 -4.75
N GLU A 100 -7.41 8.45 -4.02
CA GLU A 100 -8.35 7.38 -4.35
C GLU A 100 -8.99 7.60 -5.74
N SER A 101 -9.36 8.83 -6.04
CA SER A 101 -9.92 9.23 -7.33
C SER A 101 -8.90 9.12 -8.47
N GLU A 102 -7.64 9.47 -8.23
CA GLU A 102 -6.56 9.28 -9.20
C GLU A 102 -6.33 7.80 -9.48
N PHE A 103 -6.24 6.96 -8.45
CA PHE A 103 -6.10 5.51 -8.59
C PHE A 103 -7.28 4.87 -9.33
N ALA A 104 -8.49 5.47 -9.28
CA ALA A 104 -9.63 5.05 -10.08
C ALA A 104 -9.34 5.09 -11.59
N GLY A 105 -8.58 6.10 -12.05
CA GLY A 105 -8.24 6.29 -13.45
C GLY A 105 -7.05 5.48 -13.98
N PHE A 106 -6.28 4.81 -13.11
CA PHE A 106 -5.09 4.04 -13.53
C PHE A 106 -5.27 2.52 -13.43
N GLU A 107 -4.81 1.81 -14.45
CA GLU A 107 -4.69 0.35 -14.45
C GLU A 107 -3.30 -0.05 -13.91
N ILE A 108 -3.24 -0.45 -12.64
CA ILE A 108 -1.98 -0.73 -11.95
C ILE A 108 -1.75 -2.25 -11.88
N THR A 109 -0.64 -2.71 -12.46
CA THR A 109 -0.17 -4.10 -12.33
C THR A 109 1.12 -4.16 -11.53
N LYS A 110 1.15 -4.96 -10.46
CA LYS A 110 2.38 -5.20 -9.72
C LYS A 110 3.33 -6.07 -10.56
N LYS A 111 4.50 -5.53 -10.95
CA LYS A 111 5.55 -6.31 -11.60
C LYS A 111 6.00 -7.44 -10.66
N ARG A 112 5.74 -8.69 -11.04
CA ARG A 112 6.25 -9.89 -10.34
C ARG A 112 7.49 -10.39 -11.09
N TYR A 113 8.65 -10.31 -10.44
CA TYR A 113 9.85 -10.96 -10.95
C TYR A 113 9.73 -12.47 -10.74
N LYS A 114 9.93 -13.25 -11.81
CA LYS A 114 10.01 -14.72 -11.74
C LYS A 114 11.49 -15.10 -11.77
N TYR A 115 11.96 -15.76 -10.73
CA TYR A 115 13.28 -16.40 -10.73
C TYR A 115 13.10 -17.87 -11.04
N THR A 116 13.67 -18.33 -12.16
CA THR A 116 13.81 -19.76 -12.44
C THR A 116 15.06 -20.23 -11.72
N ILE A 117 14.89 -20.91 -10.59
CA ILE A 117 16.00 -21.51 -9.86
C ILE A 117 16.47 -22.72 -10.68
N PRO A 118 17.73 -22.76 -11.16
CA PRO A 118 18.26 -23.95 -11.82
C PRO A 118 18.41 -25.07 -10.80
N VAL A 119 17.70 -26.18 -11.02
CA VAL A 119 17.82 -27.38 -10.19
C VAL A 119 19.02 -28.17 -10.68
N LYS A 120 20.07 -28.32 -9.85
CA LYS A 120 21.20 -29.21 -10.14
C LYS A 120 20.73 -30.65 -9.90
N SER A 121 20.63 -31.43 -10.97
CA SER A 121 20.34 -32.86 -10.87
C SER A 121 21.50 -33.58 -10.14
N PRO A 122 21.20 -34.51 -9.22
CA PRO A 122 22.21 -35.16 -8.38
C PRO A 122 23.24 -36.03 -9.14
N ASN A 123 23.07 -36.26 -10.46
CA ASN A 123 23.97 -37.12 -11.26
C ASN A 123 25.17 -36.41 -11.90
N SER A 124 25.66 -35.31 -11.33
CA SER A 124 26.86 -34.61 -11.84
C SER A 124 28.08 -34.70 -10.92
N LEU A 125 28.17 -35.77 -10.12
CA LEU A 125 29.32 -36.06 -9.23
C LEU A 125 29.98 -37.43 -9.49
N GLU A 126 29.87 -38.00 -10.68
CA GLU A 126 30.69 -39.15 -11.06
C GLU A 126 31.40 -38.88 -12.39
N GLY A 127 32.71 -38.68 -12.34
CA GLY A 127 33.52 -38.63 -13.55
C GLY A 127 34.83 -37.82 -13.55
N GLU A 128 35.50 -37.59 -12.42
CA GLU A 128 36.95 -37.37 -12.48
C GLU A 128 37.64 -38.73 -12.39
N LYS A 129 37.81 -39.39 -13.55
CA LYS A 129 38.81 -40.44 -13.70
C LYS A 129 40.17 -39.76 -13.80
N ASN A 130 41.01 -39.97 -12.79
CA ASN A 130 42.43 -39.66 -12.84
C ASN A 130 43.10 -40.61 -13.86
N ASP A 131 43.58 -40.06 -14.96
CA ASP A 131 44.55 -40.75 -15.83
C ASP A 131 45.96 -40.45 -15.30
N GLY A 132 46.66 -41.51 -14.89
CA GLY A 132 48.09 -41.52 -14.58
C GLY A 132 48.93 -41.99 -15.77
#